data_AF-A0AAW9BSZ0-F1
#
_entry.id   AF-A0AAW9BSZ0-F1
#
_cell.length_a   1.000
_cell.length_b   1.000
_cell.length_c   1.000
_cell.angle_alpha   90.00
_cell.angle_beta   90.00
_cell.angle_gamma   90.00
#
_symmetry.space_group_name_H-M   'P 1'
#
loop_
_entity.id
_entity.type
_entity.pdbx_description
1 polymer ?
#
loop_
_entity_poly.entity_id
_entity_poly.type
_entity_poly.pdbx_seq_one_letter_code
_entity_poly.pdbx_strand_id
1 'polypeptide(L)'
;SKGVRVVVGKNDKGIGENFYTRQDKKGNYLIQDLLKNAKTGEFTTYYFPKLGQTEALPKLSYSMFIPEWDLMIGTGFYTDDIDAVIAEMEASAHDALNTTLVAIALFCVSIAAVVAIFAVFVNRSIMRPIEQFDASIQSFAQGDADLTARMHESNVPEFKQLAHNINIFVESLQGIIKSVTQVGEEVVTET
;
A
#
# COMPACT_ATOMS: atom_id res chain seq x y z
N SER A 1 -42.76 33.68 -11.27
CA SER A 1 -42.29 34.21 -12.56
C SER A 1 -42.90 33.38 -13.68
N LYS A 2 -43.41 34.03 -14.74
CA LYS A 2 -43.97 33.38 -15.95
C LYS A 2 -42.92 33.10 -17.04
N GLY A 3 -41.62 33.18 -16.71
CA GLY A 3 -40.53 32.96 -17.66
C GLY A 3 -40.26 34.13 -18.62
N VAL A 4 -40.79 35.33 -18.30
CA VAL A 4 -40.54 36.56 -19.06
C VAL A 4 -39.16 37.10 -18.68
N ARG A 5 -38.35 37.42 -19.69
CA ARG A 5 -37.01 37.99 -19.45
C ARG A 5 -37.12 39.46 -19.07
N VAL A 6 -36.64 39.78 -17.87
CA VAL A 6 -36.58 41.16 -17.36
C VAL A 6 -35.21 41.79 -17.61
N VAL A 7 -34.12 41.01 -17.43
CA VAL A 7 -32.72 41.46 -17.61
C VAL A 7 -31.87 40.30 -18.14
N VAL A 8 -30.85 40.60 -18.96
CA VAL A 8 -29.84 39.61 -19.41
C VAL A 8 -28.43 40.22 -19.55
N GLY A 9 -27.66 40.21 -18.46
CA GLY A 9 -26.26 40.64 -18.47
C GLY A 9 -26.07 42.05 -19.07
N LYS A 10 -25.14 42.19 -20.03
CA LYS A 10 -24.85 43.45 -20.75
C LYS A 10 -25.62 43.59 -22.09
N ASN A 11 -26.69 42.83 -22.30
CA ASN A 11 -27.44 42.80 -23.57
C ASN A 11 -28.95 43.08 -23.31
N ASP A 12 -29.65 43.59 -24.32
CA ASP A 12 -31.09 43.86 -24.31
C ASP A 12 -31.92 42.84 -25.11
N LYS A 13 -31.28 41.89 -25.79
CA LYS A 13 -31.96 40.88 -26.61
C LYS A 13 -33.04 40.10 -25.84
N GLY A 14 -34.26 40.17 -26.37
CA GLY A 14 -35.40 39.39 -25.89
C GLY A 14 -35.96 39.84 -24.54
N ILE A 15 -35.66 41.06 -24.07
CA ILE A 15 -36.38 41.62 -22.92
C ILE A 15 -37.88 41.69 -23.25
N GLY A 16 -38.73 41.27 -22.30
CA GLY A 16 -40.18 41.22 -22.47
C GLY A 16 -40.70 39.97 -23.18
N GLU A 17 -39.84 39.19 -23.84
CA GLU A 17 -40.23 37.89 -24.42
C GLU A 17 -40.37 36.82 -23.33
N ASN A 18 -41.28 35.86 -23.57
CA ASN A 18 -41.44 34.69 -22.73
C ASN A 18 -40.59 33.51 -23.24
N PHE A 19 -39.76 32.97 -22.36
CA PHE A 19 -38.84 31.86 -22.64
C PHE A 19 -39.23 30.56 -21.92
N TYR A 20 -40.41 30.51 -21.28
CA TYR A 20 -40.84 29.38 -20.47
C TYR A 20 -40.85 28.04 -21.22
N THR A 21 -41.22 28.05 -22.50
CA THR A 21 -41.24 26.83 -23.36
C THR A 21 -40.04 26.74 -24.29
N ARG A 22 -39.06 27.65 -24.21
CA ARG A 22 -37.91 27.62 -25.10
C ARG A 22 -36.93 26.54 -24.64
N GLN A 23 -36.51 25.70 -25.58
CA GLN A 23 -35.49 24.68 -25.35
C GLN A 23 -34.10 25.18 -25.72
N ASP A 24 -33.08 24.67 -25.04
CA ASP A 24 -31.68 24.81 -25.47
C ASP A 24 -31.32 23.86 -26.62
N LYS A 25 -30.06 23.86 -27.06
CA LYS A 25 -29.58 22.99 -28.16
C LYS A 25 -29.69 21.48 -27.86
N LYS A 26 -29.88 21.07 -26.60
CA LYS A 26 -30.02 19.67 -26.18
C LYS A 26 -31.46 19.29 -25.85
N GLY A 27 -32.42 20.22 -26.01
CA GLY A 27 -33.83 19.99 -25.73
C GLY A 27 -34.25 20.31 -24.28
N ASN A 28 -33.36 20.86 -23.46
CA ASN A 28 -33.69 21.18 -22.07
C ASN A 28 -34.56 22.44 -21.99
N TYR A 29 -35.58 22.43 -21.13
CA TYR A 29 -36.42 23.60 -20.87
C TYR A 29 -35.77 24.51 -19.83
N LEU A 30 -34.70 25.20 -20.26
CA LEU A 30 -33.83 26.06 -19.46
C LEU A 30 -34.58 26.84 -18.35
N ILE A 31 -35.61 27.60 -18.73
CA ILE A 31 -36.30 28.48 -17.79
C ILE A 31 -37.18 27.71 -16.80
N GLN A 32 -37.74 26.57 -17.19
CA GLN A 32 -38.51 25.73 -16.28
C GLN A 32 -37.59 25.08 -15.24
N ASP A 33 -36.45 24.56 -15.69
CA ASP A 33 -35.48 23.91 -14.81
C ASP A 33 -34.87 24.92 -13.83
N LEU A 34 -34.52 26.13 -14.29
CA LEU A 34 -34.09 27.21 -13.40
C LEU A 34 -35.18 27.62 -12.41
N LEU A 35 -36.43 27.80 -12.85
CA LEU A 35 -37.53 28.19 -11.93
C LEU A 35 -37.85 27.12 -10.90
N LYS A 36 -37.72 25.84 -11.28
CA LYS A 36 -37.87 24.70 -10.38
C LYS A 36 -36.76 24.72 -9.33
N ASN A 37 -35.50 24.81 -9.76
CA ASN A 37 -34.34 24.70 -8.88
C ASN A 37 -34.11 25.98 -8.05
N ALA A 38 -34.61 27.13 -8.52
CA ALA A 38 -34.57 28.40 -7.80
C ALA A 38 -35.31 28.38 -6.45
N LYS A 39 -36.22 27.42 -6.26
CA LYS A 39 -36.99 27.23 -5.01
C LYS A 39 -36.33 26.28 -4.04
N THR A 40 -35.45 25.40 -4.53
CA THR A 40 -34.75 24.37 -3.74
C THR A 40 -33.30 24.73 -3.46
N GLY A 41 -32.75 25.76 -4.13
CA GLY A 41 -31.32 26.11 -4.04
C GLY A 41 -30.44 25.12 -4.79
N GLU A 42 -30.99 24.40 -5.78
CA GLU A 42 -30.25 23.45 -6.60
C GLU A 42 -29.62 24.15 -7.83
N PHE A 43 -28.61 23.51 -8.40
CA PHE A 43 -27.97 23.97 -9.64
C PHE A 43 -28.71 23.43 -10.88
N THR A 44 -28.59 24.14 -12.00
CA THR A 44 -29.13 23.72 -13.29
C THR A 44 -28.03 23.76 -14.35
N THR A 45 -27.88 22.66 -15.10
CA THR A 45 -26.95 22.55 -16.22
C THR A 45 -27.72 22.66 -17.54
N TYR A 46 -27.25 23.52 -18.44
CA TYR A 46 -27.87 23.76 -19.74
C TYR A 46 -26.86 24.33 -20.74
N TYR A 47 -27.27 24.50 -21.99
CA TYR A 47 -26.42 25.02 -23.06
C TYR A 47 -26.80 26.45 -23.43
N PHE A 48 -25.84 27.38 -23.33
CA PHE A 48 -26.08 28.79 -23.62
C PHE A 48 -24.84 29.45 -24.25
N PRO A 49 -25.00 30.42 -25.16
CA PRO A 49 -23.85 31.08 -25.75
C PRO A 49 -23.19 32.10 -24.83
N LYS A 50 -21.86 32.19 -24.89
CA LYS A 50 -21.06 33.28 -24.28
C LYS A 50 -21.48 34.62 -24.88
N LEU A 51 -21.24 35.71 -24.14
CA LEU A 51 -21.56 37.06 -24.61
C LEU A 51 -20.82 37.35 -25.92
N GLY A 52 -21.57 37.73 -26.96
CA GLY A 52 -21.01 38.00 -28.29
C GLY A 52 -20.78 36.76 -29.17
N GLN A 53 -21.02 35.55 -28.66
CA GLN A 53 -20.91 34.30 -29.41
C GLN A 53 -22.30 33.73 -29.77
N THR A 54 -22.34 32.84 -30.76
CA THR A 54 -23.56 32.15 -31.20
C THR A 54 -23.57 30.67 -30.82
N GLU A 55 -22.40 30.10 -30.58
CA GLU A 55 -22.23 28.72 -30.18
C GLU A 55 -22.66 28.53 -28.72
N ALA A 56 -23.53 27.55 -28.48
CA ALA A 56 -24.02 27.25 -27.15
C ALA A 56 -23.07 26.27 -26.45
N LEU A 57 -22.55 26.67 -25.30
CA LEU A 57 -21.61 25.90 -24.49
C LEU A 57 -22.28 25.44 -23.18
N PRO A 58 -21.79 24.35 -22.57
CA PRO A 58 -22.33 23.88 -21.30
C PRO A 58 -22.11 24.94 -20.21
N LYS A 59 -23.17 25.21 -19.44
CA LYS A 59 -23.20 26.22 -18.39
C LYS A 59 -23.87 25.64 -17.15
N LEU A 60 -23.18 25.74 -16.01
CA LEU A 60 -23.74 25.44 -14.70
C LEU A 60 -24.21 26.74 -14.05
N SER A 61 -25.48 26.80 -13.66
CA SER A 61 -26.04 27.99 -13.02
C SER A 61 -26.71 27.69 -11.70
N TYR A 62 -26.59 28.66 -10.79
CA TYR A 62 -27.40 28.76 -9.60
C TYR A 62 -28.52 29.77 -9.85
N SER A 63 -29.70 29.51 -9.30
CA SER A 63 -30.82 30.44 -9.37
C SER A 63 -31.50 30.58 -8.02
N MET A 64 -32.11 31.74 -7.81
CA MET A 64 -32.87 32.08 -6.61
C MET A 64 -34.17 32.73 -7.02
N PHE A 65 -35.25 32.31 -6.36
CA PHE A 65 -36.57 32.91 -6.54
C PHE A 65 -36.85 33.90 -5.39
N ILE A 66 -37.27 35.11 -5.75
CA ILE A 66 -37.63 36.21 -4.83
C ILE A 66 -39.17 36.38 -4.91
N PRO A 67 -39.92 35.82 -3.94
CA PRO A 67 -41.39 35.80 -4.00
C PRO A 67 -42.03 37.18 -4.06
N GLU A 68 -41.47 38.16 -3.35
CA GLU A 68 -42.02 39.52 -3.21
C GLU A 68 -42.10 40.24 -4.55
N TRP A 69 -41.23 39.88 -5.49
CA TRP A 69 -41.14 40.50 -6.82
C TRP A 69 -41.56 39.56 -7.96
N ASP A 70 -42.02 38.35 -7.63
CA ASP A 70 -42.24 37.25 -8.58
C ASP A 70 -41.03 37.01 -9.53
N LEU A 71 -39.81 37.27 -9.04
CA LEU A 71 -38.59 37.35 -9.84
C LEU A 71 -37.68 36.16 -9.59
N MET A 72 -37.09 35.60 -10.65
CA MET A 72 -36.00 34.63 -10.54
C MET A 72 -34.72 35.31 -11.02
N ILE A 73 -33.68 35.26 -10.18
CA ILE A 73 -32.35 35.73 -10.52
C ILE A 73 -31.44 34.50 -10.64
N GLY A 74 -30.73 34.40 -11.75
CA GLY A 74 -29.78 33.32 -12.00
C GLY A 74 -28.40 33.85 -12.38
N THR A 75 -27.36 33.17 -11.91
CA THR A 75 -25.98 33.39 -12.31
C THR A 75 -25.31 32.05 -12.57
N GLY A 76 -24.28 32.02 -13.40
CA GLY A 76 -23.60 30.77 -13.73
C GLY A 76 -22.34 30.97 -14.53
N PHE A 77 -21.53 29.92 -14.57
CA PHE A 77 -20.25 29.86 -15.26
C PHE A 77 -20.28 28.75 -16.32
N TYR A 78 -19.48 28.93 -17.35
CA TYR A 78 -19.32 27.93 -18.40
C TYR A 78 -18.38 26.85 -17.90
N THR A 79 -18.62 25.61 -18.30
CA THR A 79 -17.85 24.43 -17.87
C THR A 79 -17.07 23.80 -19.01
N ASP A 80 -16.86 24.54 -20.11
CA ASP A 80 -16.21 24.04 -21.33
C ASP A 80 -14.71 23.80 -21.17
N ASP A 81 -14.08 24.42 -20.18
CA ASP A 81 -12.66 24.32 -19.86
C ASP A 81 -12.36 23.40 -18.66
N ILE A 82 -13.39 22.90 -17.98
CA ILE A 82 -13.23 22.06 -16.77
C ILE A 82 -12.60 20.72 -17.12
N ASP A 83 -12.89 20.15 -18.30
CA ASP A 83 -12.36 18.85 -18.70
C ASP A 83 -10.82 18.83 -18.76
N ALA A 84 -10.20 19.93 -19.22
CA ALA A 84 -8.74 20.06 -19.25
C ALA A 84 -8.14 20.10 -17.83
N VAL A 85 -8.80 20.83 -16.91
CA VAL A 85 -8.40 20.91 -15.50
C VAL A 85 -8.54 19.55 -14.81
N ILE A 86 -9.64 18.84 -15.06
CA ILE A 86 -9.86 17.49 -14.53
C ILE A 86 -8.77 16.54 -15.05
N ALA A 87 -8.48 16.55 -16.35
CA ALA A 87 -7.46 15.70 -16.95
C ALA A 87 -6.05 15.96 -16.38
N GLU A 88 -5.69 17.23 -16.14
CA GLU A 88 -4.42 17.60 -15.52
C GLU A 88 -4.34 17.13 -14.05
N MET A 89 -5.44 17.27 -13.31
CA MET A 89 -5.54 16.76 -11.94
C MET A 89 -5.44 15.24 -11.87
N GLU A 90 -6.12 14.52 -12.78
CA GLU A 90 -6.03 13.06 -12.88
C GLU A 90 -4.61 12.60 -13.21
N ALA A 91 -3.96 13.24 -14.18
CA ALA A 91 -2.58 12.93 -14.55
C ALA A 91 -1.61 13.12 -13.37
N SER A 92 -1.75 14.23 -12.65
CA SER A 92 -0.94 14.53 -11.46
C SER A 92 -1.18 13.53 -10.33
N ALA A 93 -2.44 13.13 -10.12
CA ALA A 93 -2.78 12.12 -9.12
C ALA A 93 -2.19 10.75 -9.49
N HIS A 94 -2.26 10.36 -10.76
CA HIS A 94 -1.66 9.11 -11.25
C HIS A 94 -0.14 9.08 -11.08
N ASP A 95 0.54 10.19 -11.35
CA ASP A 95 2.00 10.28 -11.20
C ASP A 95 2.43 10.19 -9.72
N ALA A 96 1.71 10.88 -8.83
CA ALA A 96 1.91 10.79 -7.39
C ALA A 96 1.68 9.37 -6.85
N LEU A 97 0.64 8.68 -7.33
CA LEU A 97 0.36 7.29 -6.97
C LEU A 97 1.46 6.36 -7.45
N ASN A 98 1.91 6.48 -8.71
CA ASN A 98 2.95 5.62 -9.25
C ASN A 98 4.28 5.80 -8.51
N THR A 99 4.66 7.05 -8.22
CA THR A 99 5.86 7.36 -7.43
C THR A 99 5.80 6.72 -6.04
N THR A 100 4.65 6.80 -5.38
CA THR A 100 4.45 6.22 -4.05
C THR A 100 4.50 4.69 -4.10
N LEU A 101 3.87 4.07 -5.11
CA LEU A 101 3.88 2.61 -5.29
C LEU A 101 5.28 2.07 -5.57
N VAL A 102 6.07 2.74 -6.41
CA VAL A 102 7.47 2.38 -6.68
C VAL A 102 8.31 2.48 -5.40
N ALA A 103 8.13 3.54 -4.61
CA ALA A 103 8.83 3.69 -3.33
C ALA A 103 8.49 2.57 -2.35
N ILE A 104 7.20 2.21 -2.22
CA ILE A 104 6.76 1.09 -1.38
C ILE A 104 7.34 -0.23 -1.87
N ALA A 105 7.31 -0.49 -3.18
CA ALA A 105 7.88 -1.70 -3.76
C ALA A 105 9.38 -1.83 -3.48
N LEU A 106 10.15 -0.76 -3.68
CA LEU A 106 11.58 -0.72 -3.36
C LEU A 106 11.84 -0.95 -1.87
N PHE A 107 11.03 -0.35 -1.00
CA PHE A 107 11.11 -0.56 0.44
C PHE A 107 10.84 -2.02 0.83
N CYS A 108 9.78 -2.63 0.29
CA CYS A 108 9.47 -4.04 0.52
C CYS A 108 10.60 -4.97 0.04
N VAL A 109 11.16 -4.72 -1.15
CA VAL A 109 12.31 -5.48 -1.67
C VAL A 109 13.52 -5.33 -0.75
N SER A 110 13.77 -4.13 -0.24
CA SER A 110 14.88 -3.88 0.68
C SER A 110 14.73 -4.66 1.99
N ILE A 111 13.52 -4.68 2.57
CA ILE A 111 13.22 -5.45 3.77
C ILE A 111 13.38 -6.95 3.49
N ALA A 112 12.83 -7.44 2.38
CA ALA A 112 12.95 -8.84 2.00
C ALA A 112 14.41 -9.28 1.85
N ALA A 113 15.27 -8.43 1.27
CA ALA A 113 16.69 -8.68 1.16
C ALA A 113 17.37 -8.75 2.53
N VAL A 114 17.07 -7.82 3.44
CA VAL A 114 17.61 -7.83 4.81
C VAL A 114 17.19 -9.09 5.56
N VAL A 115 15.91 -9.48 5.48
CA VAL A 115 15.39 -10.71 6.09
C VAL A 115 16.09 -11.95 5.52
N ALA A 116 16.28 -12.02 4.20
CA ALA A 116 16.99 -13.14 3.57
C ALA A 116 18.45 -13.24 4.02
N ILE A 117 19.17 -12.11 4.10
CA ILE A 117 20.55 -12.07 4.62
C ILE A 117 20.60 -12.56 6.06
N PHE A 118 19.68 -12.07 6.91
CA PHE A 118 19.61 -12.47 8.30
C PHE A 118 19.28 -13.96 8.46
N ALA A 119 18.35 -14.49 7.66
CA ALA A 119 18.03 -15.92 7.64
C ALA A 119 19.24 -16.78 7.27
N VAL A 120 20.03 -16.37 6.26
CA VAL A 120 21.28 -17.07 5.89
C VAL A 120 22.30 -17.01 7.02
N PHE A 121 22.41 -15.86 7.70
CA PHE A 121 23.31 -15.70 8.85
C PHE A 121 22.92 -16.63 10.00
N VAL A 122 21.64 -16.65 10.39
CA VAL A 122 21.12 -17.54 11.44
C VAL A 122 21.34 -19.00 11.08
N ASN A 123 21.05 -19.39 9.84
CA ASN A 123 21.25 -20.77 9.38
C ASN A 123 22.72 -21.20 9.51
N ARG A 124 23.66 -20.34 9.14
CA ARG A 124 25.10 -20.65 9.19
C ARG A 124 25.71 -20.56 10.59
N SER A 125 25.25 -19.61 11.41
CA SER A 125 25.82 -19.34 12.73
C SER A 125 25.19 -20.20 13.83
N ILE A 126 23.93 -20.62 13.68
CA ILE A 126 23.19 -21.32 14.72
C ILE A 126 22.74 -22.70 14.26
N MET A 127 21.97 -22.78 13.17
CA MET A 127 21.34 -24.04 12.78
C MET A 127 22.35 -25.12 12.41
N ARG A 128 23.34 -24.79 11.57
CA ARG A 128 24.39 -25.73 11.15
C ARG A 128 25.23 -26.28 12.32
N PRO A 129 25.77 -25.46 13.24
CA PRO A 129 26.47 -25.98 14.42
C PRO A 129 25.61 -26.90 15.30
N ILE A 130 24.32 -26.60 15.45
CA ILE A 130 23.39 -27.46 16.19
C ILE A 130 23.22 -28.82 15.50
N GLU A 131 23.02 -28.85 14.19
CA GLU A 131 22.91 -30.10 13.42
C GLU A 131 24.20 -30.94 13.50
N GLN A 132 25.37 -30.30 13.42
CA GLN A 132 26.66 -30.98 13.58
C GLN A 132 26.85 -31.55 14.99
N PHE A 133 26.39 -30.81 16.00
CA PHE A 133 26.42 -31.25 17.38
C PHE A 133 25.50 -32.47 17.59
N ASP A 134 24.26 -32.41 17.12
CA ASP A 134 23.29 -33.49 17.21
C ASP A 134 23.81 -34.78 16.55
N ALA A 135 24.35 -34.67 15.33
CA ALA A 135 24.95 -35.80 14.62
C ALA A 135 26.13 -36.42 15.38
N SER A 136 26.97 -35.59 16.02
CA SER A 136 28.11 -36.06 16.81
C SER A 136 27.64 -36.82 18.06
N ILE A 137 26.64 -36.31 18.77
CA ILE A 137 26.05 -36.99 19.94
C ILE A 137 25.39 -38.31 19.54
N GLN A 138 24.64 -38.33 18.44
CA GLN A 138 24.03 -39.55 17.92
C GLN A 138 25.10 -40.62 17.60
N SER A 139 26.24 -40.21 17.03
CA SER A 139 27.36 -41.12 16.73
C SER A 139 27.97 -41.76 17.98
N PHE A 140 28.06 -41.02 19.09
CA PHE A 140 28.52 -41.56 20.37
C PHE A 140 27.53 -42.56 20.99
N ALA A 141 26.22 -42.39 20.72
CA ALA A 141 25.16 -43.17 21.34
C ALA A 141 24.78 -44.46 20.61
N GLN A 142 24.99 -44.58 19.29
CA GLN A 142 24.32 -45.61 18.48
C GLN A 142 25.14 -46.80 17.97
N GLY A 143 26.47 -46.88 18.11
CA GLY A 143 27.22 -47.92 17.37
C GLY A 143 28.40 -48.55 18.07
N ASP A 144 29.52 -47.85 18.12
CA ASP A 144 30.82 -48.49 18.42
C ASP A 144 31.55 -47.89 19.63
N ALA A 145 30.92 -46.96 20.35
CA ALA A 145 31.54 -46.23 21.46
C ALA A 145 32.99 -45.82 21.15
N ASP A 146 33.22 -45.33 19.92
CA ASP A 146 34.53 -44.86 19.50
C ASP A 146 34.84 -43.56 20.22
N LEU A 147 35.36 -43.71 21.44
CA LEU A 147 35.81 -42.61 22.29
C LEU A 147 37.09 -41.95 21.76
N THR A 148 37.57 -42.30 20.56
CA THR A 148 38.62 -41.54 19.86
C THR A 148 38.06 -40.40 19.02
N ALA A 149 36.77 -40.43 18.67
CA ALA A 149 36.12 -39.34 17.96
C ALA A 149 36.06 -38.06 18.84
N ARG A 150 36.24 -36.91 18.19
CA ARG A 150 36.23 -35.58 18.83
C ARG A 150 35.35 -34.65 18.02
N MET A 151 34.66 -33.74 18.71
CA MET A 151 33.87 -32.71 18.05
C MET A 151 34.78 -31.65 17.42
N HIS A 152 34.42 -31.25 16.21
CA HIS A 152 35.12 -30.20 15.47
C HIS A 152 34.92 -28.84 16.13
N GLU A 153 35.96 -28.00 16.14
CA GLU A 153 35.83 -26.64 16.69
C GLU A 153 34.92 -25.79 15.80
N SER A 154 33.89 -25.21 16.41
CA SER A 154 33.04 -24.21 15.76
C SER A 154 33.72 -22.83 15.80
N ASN A 155 33.45 -22.01 14.78
CA ASN A 155 33.88 -20.60 14.77
C ASN A 155 33.03 -19.71 15.68
N VAL A 156 31.88 -20.21 16.14
CA VAL A 156 31.00 -19.47 17.05
C VAL A 156 31.44 -19.72 18.49
N PRO A 157 31.72 -18.67 19.29
CA PRO A 157 32.34 -18.81 20.61
C PRO A 157 31.63 -19.79 21.55
N GLU A 158 30.30 -19.74 21.60
CA GLU A 158 29.47 -20.59 22.45
C GLU A 158 29.57 -22.06 22.04
N PHE A 159 29.51 -22.35 20.74
CA PHE A 159 29.66 -23.70 20.22
C PHE A 159 31.09 -24.20 20.30
N LYS A 160 32.09 -23.31 20.20
CA LYS A 160 33.49 -23.64 20.44
C LYS A 160 33.72 -24.11 21.88
N GLN A 161 33.21 -23.34 22.84
CA GLN A 161 33.29 -23.68 24.26
C GLN A 161 32.57 -25.01 24.55
N LEU A 162 31.40 -25.22 23.95
CA LEU A 162 30.64 -26.46 24.11
C LEU A 162 31.38 -27.67 23.52
N ALA A 163 31.94 -27.54 22.31
CA ALA A 163 32.75 -28.57 21.68
C ALA A 163 33.97 -28.95 22.54
N HIS A 164 34.65 -27.95 23.08
CA HIS A 164 35.79 -28.14 23.98
C HIS A 164 35.39 -28.92 25.25
N ASN A 165 34.31 -28.52 25.93
CA ASN A 165 33.86 -29.18 27.16
C ASN A 165 33.46 -30.65 26.93
N ILE A 166 32.81 -30.96 25.80
CA ILE A 166 32.45 -32.35 25.46
C ILE A 166 33.68 -33.19 25.15
N ASN A 167 34.67 -32.63 24.45
CA ASN A 167 35.92 -33.35 24.19
C ASN A 167 36.64 -33.74 25.48
N ILE A 168 36.66 -32.85 26.49
CA ILE A 168 37.18 -33.15 27.85
C ILE A 168 36.38 -34.27 28.52
N PHE A 169 35.05 -34.23 28.40
CA PHE A 169 34.19 -35.27 28.96
C PHE A 169 34.44 -36.65 28.33
N VAL A 170 34.55 -36.71 27.00
CA VAL A 170 34.87 -37.95 26.25
C VAL A 170 36.25 -38.49 26.64
N GLU A 171 37.25 -37.61 26.75
CA GLU A 171 38.60 -37.99 27.22
C GLU A 171 38.58 -38.56 28.64
N SER A 172 37.77 -37.98 29.53
CA SER A 172 37.61 -38.47 30.89
C SER A 172 36.94 -39.86 30.93
N LEU A 173 35.90 -40.08 30.12
CA LEU A 173 35.27 -41.40 29.96
C LEU A 173 36.26 -42.44 29.42
N GLN A 174 37.06 -42.06 28.41
CA GLN A 174 38.08 -42.94 27.84
C GLN A 174 39.12 -43.34 28.90
N GLY A 175 39.55 -42.39 29.74
CA GLY A 175 40.43 -42.66 30.87
C GLY A 175 39.84 -43.64 31.89
N ILE A 176 38.57 -43.43 32.28
CA ILE A 176 37.88 -44.33 33.23
C ILE A 176 37.78 -45.74 32.66
N ILE A 177 37.37 -45.92 31.40
CA ILE A 177 37.27 -47.24 30.78
C ILE A 177 38.64 -47.93 30.74
N LYS A 178 39.71 -47.21 30.39
CA LYS A 178 41.08 -47.75 30.36
C LYS A 178 41.53 -48.23 31.74
N SER A 179 41.24 -47.47 32.80
CA SER A 179 41.54 -47.88 34.16
C SER A 179 40.76 -49.12 34.59
N VAL A 180 39.46 -49.21 34.24
CA VAL A 180 38.64 -50.40 34.53
C VAL A 180 39.17 -51.64 33.81
N THR A 181 39.55 -51.52 32.53
CA THR A 181 40.13 -52.65 31.77
C THR A 181 41.48 -53.09 32.35
N GLN A 182 42.33 -52.16 32.77
CA GLN A 182 43.63 -52.47 33.36
C GLN A 182 43.49 -53.21 34.69
N VAL A 183 42.60 -52.76 35.59
CA VAL A 183 42.31 -53.46 36.84
C VAL A 183 41.74 -54.85 36.58
N GLY A 184 40.88 -54.99 35.56
CA GLY A 184 40.35 -56.29 35.12
C GLY A 184 41.44 -57.26 34.68
N GLU A 185 42.41 -56.82 33.89
CA GLU A 185 43.56 -57.64 33.47
C GLU A 185 44.45 -58.04 34.65
N GLU A 186 44.70 -57.12 35.59
CA GLU A 186 45.56 -57.36 36.76
C GLU A 186 44.97 -58.46 37.67
N VAL A 187 43.65 -58.46 37.88
CA VAL A 187 42.94 -59.50 38.63
C VAL A 187 43.00 -60.87 37.92
N VAL A 188 42.92 -60.89 36.59
CA VAL A 188 43.04 -62.14 35.80
C VAL A 188 44.46 -62.70 35.86
N THR A 189 45.49 -61.86 36.00
CA THR A 189 46.88 -62.33 36.14
C THR A 189 47.24 -62.83 37.54
N GLU A 190 46.47 -62.47 38.57
CA GLU A 190 46.66 -62.95 39.95
C GLU A 190 45.82 -64.21 40.30
N THR A 191 44.94 -64.67 39.41
CA THR A 191 44.16 -65.92 39.58
C THR A 191 44.63 -67.03 38.65
#